data_AF-A0AAD8PDD8-F1
#
_entry.id   AF-A0AAD8PDD8-F1
#
_cell.length_a   1.000
_cell.length_b   1.000
_cell.length_c   1.000
_cell.angle_alpha   90.00
_cell.angle_beta   90.00
_cell.angle_gamma   90.00
#
_symmetry.space_group_name_H-M   'P 1'
#
loop_
_entity.id
_entity.type
_entity.pdbx_description
1 polymer ?
#
loop_
_entity_poly.entity_id
_entity_poly.type
_entity_poly.pdbx_seq_one_letter_code
_entity_poly.pdbx_strand_id
1 'polypeptide(L)'
;MKTITAVESTNVLRNFLKVGVSSIVYLRNLFAESVFEDTAIGGLQLKRLTRSIPETAALMDWIDHGVFDAMSCEYLKDVILGIHNSRNDTLESYTFSFKYGDRQGDKSGNVSVQISVSAETDDNKQDNSGNNTISVDKEQVKNQTVQVLRELVLLAQSLSPLPESRYLSMKLLYYENRVPPEYEPQHFRNAVVNEDQKVETINVNQQVGSLETGHHNLAVDVRSTCYVDESITNCKTSARTFDTLTRRPVMSYTKPSAPNSAQRPGTDRINEIGRELDAALPQLYNRNGSNNTTPKIATVNRNAILDLLKKGYEMALQKKYISKECLVVGLGIDTNVSTSLIKKMIEYGYIDTRFVKGKGYM
;
A
#
# COMPACT_ATOMS: atom_id res chain seq x y z
N MET A 1 32.74 3.67 16.47
CA MET A 1 31.38 3.90 15.95
C MET A 1 31.44 5.00 14.91
N LYS A 2 30.77 4.83 13.76
CA LYS A 2 30.70 5.88 12.74
C LYS A 2 29.45 6.70 13.04
N THR A 3 29.64 7.93 13.49
CA THR A 3 28.54 8.86 13.79
C THR A 3 27.88 9.35 12.51
N ILE A 4 26.59 9.64 12.58
CA ILE A 4 25.86 10.28 11.47
C ILE A 4 26.17 11.77 11.42
N THR A 5 26.45 12.28 10.22
CA THR A 5 26.54 13.73 9.95
C THR A 5 25.15 14.32 9.67
N ALA A 6 24.99 15.65 9.80
CA ALA A 6 23.73 16.32 9.49
C ALA A 6 23.25 16.05 8.04
N VAL A 7 24.19 16.06 7.08
CA VAL A 7 23.90 15.75 5.66
C VAL A 7 23.43 14.30 5.49
N GLU A 8 24.08 13.35 6.15
CA GLU A 8 23.66 11.95 6.13
C GLU A 8 22.28 11.77 6.77
N SER A 9 22.01 12.48 7.86
CA SER A 9 20.69 12.49 8.51
C SER A 9 19.60 12.99 7.55
N THR A 10 19.81 14.13 6.87
CA THR A 10 18.87 14.63 5.86
C THR A 10 18.63 13.59 4.75
N ASN A 11 19.69 12.94 4.27
CA ASN A 11 19.56 11.89 3.25
C ASN A 11 18.78 10.66 3.75
N VAL A 12 18.97 10.27 5.02
CA VAL A 12 18.20 9.19 5.65
C VAL A 12 16.71 9.55 5.65
N LEU A 13 16.34 10.76 6.09
CA LEU A 13 14.93 11.17 6.14
C LEU A 13 14.31 11.30 4.73
N ARG A 14 15.04 11.86 3.76
CA ARG A 14 14.59 11.93 2.35
C ARG A 14 14.33 10.56 1.75
N ASN A 15 15.27 9.64 1.96
CA ASN A 15 15.13 8.26 1.47
C ASN A 15 13.99 7.54 2.18
N PHE A 16 13.84 7.72 3.49
CA PHE A 16 12.71 7.18 4.24
C PHE A 16 11.38 7.67 3.65
N LEU A 17 11.22 8.99 3.42
CA LEU A 17 9.99 9.55 2.87
C LEU A 17 9.67 8.95 1.49
N LYS A 18 10.64 8.90 0.58
CA LYS A 18 10.47 8.29 -0.75
C LYS A 18 9.98 6.86 -0.68
N VAL A 19 10.64 6.05 0.15
CA VAL A 19 10.32 4.63 0.31
C VAL A 19 8.99 4.44 1.01
N GLY A 20 8.68 5.26 2.02
CA GLY A 20 7.42 5.26 2.73
C GLY A 20 6.26 5.58 1.80
N VAL A 21 6.33 6.68 1.04
CA VAL A 21 5.32 7.04 0.04
C VAL A 21 5.18 5.94 -1.01
N SER A 22 6.30 5.44 -1.57
CA SER A 22 6.29 4.35 -2.54
C SER A 22 5.59 3.09 -2.00
N SER A 23 5.88 2.73 -0.75
CA SER A 23 5.26 1.58 -0.07
C SER A 23 3.77 1.79 0.13
N ILE A 24 3.34 2.98 0.56
CA ILE A 24 1.93 3.32 0.74
C ILE A 24 1.18 3.20 -0.60
N VAL A 25 1.64 3.88 -1.65
CA VAL A 25 0.93 3.91 -2.93
C VAL A 25 0.88 2.53 -3.61
N TYR A 26 1.88 1.67 -3.35
CA TYR A 26 1.85 0.27 -3.75
C TYR A 26 0.86 -0.56 -2.92
N LEU A 27 0.95 -0.48 -1.58
CA LEU A 27 0.18 -1.31 -0.66
C LEU A 27 -1.31 -1.02 -0.73
N ARG A 28 -1.65 0.26 -0.84
CA ARG A 28 -3.02 0.75 -1.00
C ARG A 28 -3.50 0.68 -2.45
N ASN A 29 -2.72 0.04 -3.34
CA ASN A 29 -3.08 -0.28 -4.72
C ASN A 29 -3.43 0.97 -5.55
N LEU A 30 -2.79 2.12 -5.32
CA LEU A 30 -3.10 3.38 -5.99
C LEU A 30 -2.60 3.42 -7.44
N PHE A 31 -1.53 2.68 -7.73
CA PHE A 31 -0.99 2.51 -9.08
C PHE A 31 -0.85 1.02 -9.43
N ALA A 32 -0.80 0.72 -10.73
CA ALA A 32 -0.63 -0.64 -11.25
C ALA A 32 0.76 -1.21 -10.91
N GLU A 33 0.89 -2.54 -10.75
CA GLU A 33 2.15 -3.15 -10.33
C GLU A 33 3.32 -2.86 -11.30
N SER A 34 3.04 -2.68 -12.59
CA SER A 34 4.01 -2.37 -13.64
C SER A 34 4.79 -1.07 -13.42
N VAL A 35 4.27 -0.14 -12.61
CA VAL A 35 4.98 1.12 -12.34
C VAL A 35 5.97 1.00 -11.17
N PHE A 36 6.15 -0.20 -10.63
CA PHE A 36 7.03 -0.46 -9.50
C PHE A 36 8.14 -1.45 -9.86
N GLU A 37 9.30 -1.24 -9.24
CA GLU A 37 10.43 -2.16 -9.26
C GLU A 37 10.66 -2.75 -7.87
N ASP A 38 11.16 -3.99 -7.83
CA ASP A 38 11.57 -4.61 -6.58
C ASP A 38 12.81 -3.91 -6.02
N THR A 39 12.81 -3.66 -4.71
CA THR A 39 13.94 -3.09 -3.98
C THR A 39 14.02 -3.70 -2.58
N ALA A 40 15.17 -3.63 -1.94
CA ALA A 40 15.36 -4.14 -0.59
C ALA A 40 16.05 -3.09 0.29
N ILE A 41 15.59 -2.93 1.54
CA ILE A 41 16.25 -2.08 2.54
C ILE A 41 16.37 -2.86 3.84
N GLY A 42 17.62 -3.15 4.25
CA GLY A 42 17.88 -3.90 5.49
C GLY A 42 17.16 -5.25 5.57
N GLY A 43 17.07 -5.96 4.44
CA GLY A 43 16.36 -7.24 4.31
C GLY A 43 14.84 -7.12 4.17
N LEU A 44 14.26 -5.93 4.32
CA LEU A 44 12.85 -5.68 4.02
C LEU A 44 12.69 -5.53 2.50
N GLN A 45 11.95 -6.43 1.85
CA GLN A 45 11.65 -6.28 0.44
C GLN A 45 10.51 -5.28 0.29
N LEU A 46 10.64 -4.41 -0.69
CA LEU A 46 9.81 -3.24 -0.88
C LEU A 46 9.61 -3.02 -2.38
N LYS A 47 8.69 -2.12 -2.70
CA LYS A 47 8.45 -1.68 -4.08
C LYS A 47 8.87 -0.24 -4.22
N ARG A 48 9.72 0.04 -5.21
CA ARG A 48 10.17 1.37 -5.60
C ARG A 48 9.30 1.87 -6.75
N LEU A 49 8.64 3.01 -6.56
CA LEU A 49 7.88 3.70 -7.58
C LEU A 49 8.82 4.21 -8.68
N THR A 50 8.42 4.01 -9.93
CA THR A 50 9.19 4.44 -11.12
C THR A 50 8.48 5.56 -11.86
N ARG A 51 9.23 6.35 -12.64
CA ARG A 51 8.71 7.48 -13.44
C ARG A 51 8.13 7.01 -14.78
N SER A 52 7.49 5.84 -14.79
CA SER A 52 7.03 5.16 -16.00
C SER A 52 5.76 5.76 -16.61
N ILE A 53 4.96 6.49 -15.82
CA ILE A 53 3.77 7.21 -16.29
C ILE A 53 3.74 8.65 -15.74
N PRO A 54 3.01 9.59 -16.39
CA PRO A 54 2.96 10.99 -15.97
C PRO A 54 2.52 11.20 -14.52
N GLU A 55 1.57 10.41 -14.04
CA GLU A 55 1.02 10.52 -12.69
C GLU A 55 2.04 10.13 -11.61
N THR A 56 2.84 9.08 -11.86
CA THR A 56 3.90 8.70 -10.92
C THR A 56 5.05 9.68 -10.98
N ALA A 57 5.41 10.16 -12.18
CA ALA A 57 6.39 11.22 -12.35
C ALA A 57 5.99 12.49 -11.56
N ALA A 58 4.73 12.93 -11.68
CA ALA A 58 4.21 14.07 -10.93
C ALA A 58 4.31 13.87 -9.41
N LEU A 59 3.91 12.71 -8.88
CA LEU A 59 4.05 12.41 -7.45
C LEU A 59 5.52 12.44 -6.98
N MET A 60 6.45 11.95 -7.81
CA MET A 60 7.87 12.04 -7.48
C MET A 60 8.40 13.47 -7.59
N ASP A 61 7.90 14.27 -8.52
CA ASP A 61 8.28 15.68 -8.64
C ASP A 61 7.78 16.51 -7.45
N TRP A 62 6.61 16.20 -6.89
CA TRP A 62 6.15 16.77 -5.61
C TRP A 62 7.19 16.53 -4.51
N ILE A 63 7.72 15.32 -4.43
CA ILE A 63 8.72 14.95 -3.41
C ILE A 63 10.08 15.61 -3.72
N ASP A 64 10.58 15.43 -4.94
CA ASP A 64 11.94 15.81 -5.33
C ASP A 64 12.16 17.32 -5.38
N HIS A 65 11.16 18.08 -5.84
CA HIS A 65 11.31 19.52 -6.06
C HIS A 65 10.49 20.39 -5.10
N GLY A 66 9.44 19.85 -4.47
CA GLY A 66 8.68 20.59 -3.47
C GLY A 66 9.08 20.22 -2.04
N VAL A 67 8.92 18.95 -1.68
CA VAL A 67 9.16 18.49 -0.30
C VAL A 67 10.63 18.61 0.08
N PHE A 68 11.55 18.14 -0.76
CA PHE A 68 12.97 18.15 -0.44
C PHE A 68 13.57 19.54 -0.38
N ASP A 69 13.02 20.49 -1.12
CA ASP A 69 13.35 21.91 -0.99
C ASP A 69 12.95 22.42 0.41
N ALA A 70 11.69 22.23 0.80
CA ALA A 70 11.18 22.63 2.12
C ALA A 70 11.92 21.95 3.29
N MET A 71 12.36 20.69 3.12
CA MET A 71 13.21 19.98 4.08
C MET A 71 14.62 20.59 4.16
N SER A 72 15.21 20.99 3.03
CA SER A 72 16.56 21.61 2.99
C SER A 72 16.60 22.92 3.77
N CYS A 73 15.51 23.67 3.69
CA CYS A 73 15.35 24.94 4.39
C CYS A 73 14.89 24.78 5.85
N GLU A 74 14.63 23.55 6.32
CA GLU A 74 14.05 23.23 7.63
C GLU A 74 12.72 23.96 7.90
N TYR A 75 11.97 24.20 6.84
CA TYR A 75 10.66 24.87 6.85
C TYR A 75 9.53 23.90 7.19
N LEU A 76 9.70 22.65 6.77
CA LEU A 76 8.66 21.65 6.73
C LEU A 76 8.43 20.99 8.09
N LYS A 77 7.26 21.20 8.67
CA LYS A 77 6.80 20.52 9.89
C LYS A 77 6.19 19.16 9.56
N ASP A 78 5.20 19.11 8.67
CA ASP A 78 4.51 17.86 8.32
C ASP A 78 4.34 17.70 6.81
N VAL A 79 4.48 16.48 6.31
CA VAL A 79 3.97 16.06 4.98
C VAL A 79 2.79 15.14 5.21
N ILE A 80 1.64 15.50 4.66
CA ILE A 80 0.43 14.68 4.75
C ILE A 80 0.11 14.13 3.37
N LEU A 81 0.28 12.82 3.18
CA LEU A 81 -0.20 12.11 2.00
C LEU A 81 -1.63 11.65 2.24
N GLY A 82 -2.59 12.26 1.56
CA GLY A 82 -4.03 12.00 1.74
C GLY A 82 -4.63 11.20 0.59
N ILE A 83 -5.49 10.25 0.92
CA ILE A 83 -6.30 9.45 -0.02
C ILE A 83 -7.78 9.78 0.24
N HIS A 84 -8.48 10.16 -0.82
CA HIS A 84 -9.84 10.71 -0.73
C HIS A 84 -10.80 9.95 -1.64
N ASN A 85 -12.06 9.83 -1.21
CA ASN A 85 -13.15 9.31 -2.03
C ASN A 85 -13.65 10.38 -3.04
N SER A 86 -13.71 11.62 -2.56
CA SER A 86 -14.11 12.81 -3.32
C SER A 86 -13.08 13.93 -3.07
N ARG A 87 -13.32 15.16 -3.57
CA ARG A 87 -12.40 16.28 -3.29
C ARG A 87 -12.28 16.63 -1.79
N ASN A 88 -13.29 16.31 -0.97
CA ASN A 88 -13.37 16.77 0.41
C ASN A 88 -13.48 15.64 1.45
N ASP A 89 -13.67 14.39 1.02
CA ASP A 89 -13.89 13.24 1.92
C ASP A 89 -12.64 12.38 2.01
N THR A 90 -11.85 12.59 3.07
CA THR A 90 -10.61 11.87 3.32
C THR A 90 -10.89 10.52 3.96
N LEU A 91 -10.44 9.48 3.27
CA LEU A 91 -10.51 8.11 3.74
C LEU A 91 -9.30 7.77 4.59
N GLU A 92 -8.12 8.21 4.17
CA GLU A 92 -6.87 7.79 4.77
C GLU A 92 -5.82 8.87 4.61
N SER A 93 -4.98 9.05 5.62
CA SER A 93 -3.87 9.99 5.59
C SER A 93 -2.66 9.43 6.33
N TYR A 94 -1.50 9.69 5.75
CA TYR A 94 -0.20 9.33 6.29
C TYR A 94 0.59 10.61 6.52
N THR A 95 0.87 10.91 7.79
CA THR A 95 1.56 12.13 8.21
C THR A 95 3.00 11.80 8.56
N PHE A 96 3.93 12.45 7.88
CA PHE A 96 5.36 12.41 8.17
C PHE A 96 5.74 13.72 8.87
N SER A 97 5.98 13.65 10.16
CA SER A 97 6.20 14.80 11.03
C SER A 97 7.70 14.96 11.30
N PHE A 98 8.28 16.08 10.87
CA PHE A 98 9.70 16.39 10.98
C PHE A 98 9.95 17.30 12.18
N LYS A 99 11.05 17.07 12.90
CA LYS A 99 11.58 18.02 13.88
C LYS A 99 13.06 18.26 13.61
N TYR A 100 13.43 19.52 13.56
CA TYR A 100 14.81 19.97 13.39
C TYR A 100 15.34 20.50 14.74
N GLY A 101 16.66 20.55 14.89
CA GLY A 101 17.27 21.24 16.01
C GLY A 101 16.94 22.75 16.02
N ASP A 102 17.17 23.38 17.17
CA ASP A 102 17.10 24.84 17.27
C ASP A 102 18.18 25.46 16.39
N ARG A 103 17.77 26.42 15.55
CA ARG A 103 18.72 27.33 14.90
C ARG A 103 19.35 28.16 16.00
N GLN A 104 20.66 28.31 15.97
CA GLN A 104 21.43 29.03 16.98
C GLN A 104 20.83 30.44 17.19
N GLY A 105 20.04 30.62 18.26
CA GLY A 105 19.27 31.85 18.52
C GLY A 105 17.81 31.64 18.92
N ASP A 106 17.20 30.49 18.64
CA ASP A 106 15.81 30.18 19.02
C ASP A 106 15.79 29.62 20.45
N LYS A 107 15.33 30.41 21.43
CA LYS A 107 15.23 30.00 22.86
C LYS A 107 13.87 29.38 23.18
N SER A 108 13.33 28.55 22.30
CA SER A 108 12.00 27.96 22.51
C SER A 108 11.89 26.56 21.94
N GLY A 109 12.47 25.59 22.65
CA GLY A 109 12.25 24.19 22.32
C GLY A 109 13.29 23.27 22.89
N ASN A 110 13.23 23.01 24.20
CA ASN A 110 14.02 21.94 24.82
C ASN A 110 13.79 20.63 24.06
N VAL A 111 14.71 20.25 23.16
CA VAL A 111 14.81 18.88 22.68
C VAL A 111 15.41 18.09 23.84
N SER A 112 14.54 17.66 24.75
CA SER A 112 14.89 16.60 25.69
C SER A 112 14.97 15.31 24.88
N VAL A 113 16.18 14.97 24.46
CA VAL A 113 16.49 13.62 23.98
C VAL A 113 16.41 12.69 25.18
N GLN A 114 15.21 12.17 25.46
CA GLN A 114 15.02 11.10 26.44
C GLN A 114 15.18 9.76 25.71
N ILE A 115 16.38 9.21 25.75
CA ILE A 115 16.56 7.77 25.57
C ILE A 115 16.64 7.17 26.97
N SER A 116 15.62 6.37 27.34
CA SER A 116 15.70 5.46 28.47
C SER A 116 16.65 4.31 28.11
N VAL A 117 17.95 4.55 28.28
CA VAL A 117 18.92 3.45 28.30
C VAL A 117 18.77 2.80 29.67
N SER A 118 18.11 1.66 29.73
CA SER A 118 18.20 0.74 30.87
C SER A 118 19.61 0.14 30.88
N ALA A 119 20.60 0.95 31.27
CA ALA A 119 21.90 0.46 31.69
C ALA A 119 21.82 0.27 33.20
N GLU A 120 22.08 -0.95 33.63
CA GLU A 120 22.17 -1.34 35.02
C GLU A 120 23.13 -0.38 35.74
N THR A 121 22.64 0.18 36.85
CA THR A 121 23.30 1.15 37.72
C THR A 121 24.67 0.65 38.19
N ASP A 122 25.70 1.43 37.89
CA ASP A 122 26.88 1.53 38.73
C ASP A 122 27.17 3.02 39.00
N ASP A 123 27.38 3.32 40.27
CA ASP A 123 27.28 4.65 40.88
C ASP A 123 28.36 5.66 40.45
N ASN A 124 28.00 6.94 40.63
CA ASN A 124 28.83 8.16 40.69
C ASN A 124 29.30 8.80 39.37
N LYS A 125 28.69 9.95 39.01
CA LYS A 125 29.36 11.28 39.00
C LYS A 125 28.50 12.38 38.35
N GLN A 126 28.18 13.38 39.17
CA GLN A 126 28.38 14.82 39.00
C GLN A 126 28.00 15.51 37.67
N ASP A 127 27.12 16.50 37.81
CA ASP A 127 26.75 17.56 36.87
C ASP A 127 27.88 18.02 35.96
N ASN A 128 27.63 17.95 34.65
CA ASN A 128 28.26 18.84 33.69
C ASN A 128 27.26 19.15 32.57
N SER A 129 26.66 20.35 32.67
CA SER A 129 25.85 20.97 31.62
C SER A 129 26.79 21.39 30.47
N GLY A 130 27.01 20.48 29.54
CA GLY A 130 27.67 20.71 28.27
C GLY A 130 26.79 20.18 27.16
N ASN A 131 26.72 20.89 26.02
CA ASN A 131 26.00 20.50 24.82
C ASN A 131 26.37 19.07 24.39
N ASN A 132 25.61 18.08 24.86
CA ASN A 132 25.74 16.70 24.44
C ASN A 132 25.15 16.59 23.02
N THR A 133 25.99 16.81 22.00
CA THR A 133 25.73 16.24 20.68
C THR A 133 25.74 14.72 20.84
N ILE A 134 24.55 14.14 20.97
CA ILE A 134 24.36 12.70 21.13
C ILE A 134 24.84 12.02 19.85
N SER A 135 25.92 11.26 19.98
CA SER A 135 26.50 10.52 18.86
C SER A 135 25.66 9.26 18.62
N VAL A 136 24.67 9.37 17.74
CA VAL A 136 23.88 8.20 17.31
C VAL A 136 24.69 7.37 16.31
N ASP A 137 24.76 6.06 16.53
CA ASP A 137 25.47 5.14 15.64
C ASP A 137 24.68 4.85 14.35
N LYS A 138 25.40 4.74 13.23
CA LYS A 138 24.81 4.47 11.90
C LYS A 138 24.01 3.17 11.85
N GLU A 139 24.45 2.14 12.58
CA GLU A 139 23.73 0.86 12.58
C GLU A 139 22.40 0.97 13.31
N GLN A 140 22.36 1.69 14.42
CA GLN A 140 21.14 1.97 15.17
C GLN A 140 20.10 2.70 14.31
N VAL A 141 20.51 3.75 13.59
CA VAL A 141 19.62 4.51 12.71
C VAL A 141 19.12 3.67 11.55
N LYS A 142 19.98 2.81 10.98
CA LYS A 142 19.57 1.84 9.94
C LYS A 142 18.52 0.87 10.47
N ASN A 143 18.73 0.31 11.67
CA ASN A 143 17.82 -0.66 12.27
C ASN A 143 16.48 -0.01 12.61
N GLN A 144 16.49 1.20 13.17
CA GLN A 144 15.28 1.99 13.45
C GLN A 144 14.54 2.34 12.15
N THR A 145 15.26 2.77 11.10
CA THR A 145 14.69 3.02 9.77
C THR A 145 13.93 1.80 9.24
N VAL A 146 14.56 0.62 9.30
CA VAL A 146 13.94 -0.64 8.84
C VAL A 146 12.74 -1.01 9.70
N GLN A 147 12.81 -0.79 11.01
CA GLN A 147 11.69 -1.07 11.92
C GLN A 147 10.47 -0.21 11.60
N VAL A 148 10.62 1.11 11.51
CA VAL A 148 9.49 2.02 11.23
C VAL A 148 8.91 1.73 9.83
N LEU A 149 9.75 1.44 8.82
CA LEU A 149 9.27 1.00 7.51
C LEU A 149 8.47 -0.30 7.58
N ARG A 150 8.93 -1.28 8.37
CA ARG A 150 8.22 -2.56 8.54
C ARG A 150 6.86 -2.34 9.22
N GLU A 151 6.81 -1.52 10.27
CA GLU A 151 5.57 -1.18 10.97
C GLU A 151 4.58 -0.44 10.06
N LEU A 152 5.06 0.49 9.24
CA LEU A 152 4.25 1.19 8.23
C LEU A 152 3.66 0.21 7.21
N VAL A 153 4.49 -0.69 6.68
CA VAL A 153 4.08 -1.71 5.72
C VAL A 153 3.04 -2.64 6.32
N LEU A 154 3.27 -3.14 7.54
CA LEU A 154 2.35 -4.03 8.25
C LEU A 154 1.00 -3.36 8.50
N LEU A 155 0.99 -2.09 8.95
CA LEU A 155 -0.25 -1.35 9.17
C LEU A 155 -0.98 -1.12 7.85
N ALA A 156 -0.31 -0.61 6.82
CA ALA A 156 -0.94 -0.35 5.53
C ALA A 156 -1.48 -1.63 4.84
N GLN A 157 -0.86 -2.79 5.11
CA GLN A 157 -1.33 -4.10 4.66
C GLN A 157 -2.55 -4.62 5.42
N SER A 158 -2.67 -4.31 6.71
CA SER A 158 -3.77 -4.78 7.55
C SER A 158 -5.04 -3.95 7.40
N LEU A 159 -4.94 -2.74 6.84
CA LEU A 159 -6.10 -1.90 6.54
C LEU A 159 -6.95 -2.51 5.41
N SER A 160 -8.26 -2.54 5.64
CA SER A 160 -9.25 -2.96 4.64
C SER A 160 -9.09 -2.21 3.30
N PRO A 161 -9.53 -2.82 2.18
CA PRO A 161 -9.37 -2.23 0.85
C PRO A 161 -10.06 -0.87 0.70
N LEU A 162 -9.42 0.02 -0.06
CA LEU A 162 -10.02 1.31 -0.44
C LEU A 162 -11.06 1.13 -1.56
N PRO A 163 -12.00 2.09 -1.72
CA PRO A 163 -12.84 2.19 -2.89
C PRO A 163 -12.05 2.25 -4.21
N GLU A 164 -12.68 1.86 -5.32
CA GLU A 164 -12.02 1.82 -6.64
C GLU A 164 -11.66 3.22 -7.14
N SER A 165 -12.61 4.16 -7.08
CA SER A 165 -12.39 5.56 -7.40
C SER A 165 -11.84 6.30 -6.19
N ARG A 166 -10.70 6.97 -6.37
CA ARG A 166 -10.00 7.68 -5.31
C ARG A 166 -9.08 8.74 -5.88
N TYR A 167 -8.77 9.72 -5.04
CA TYR A 167 -7.88 10.83 -5.34
C TYR A 167 -6.71 10.83 -4.37
N LEU A 168 -5.53 11.18 -4.86
CA LEU A 168 -4.32 11.34 -4.06
C LEU A 168 -4.00 12.83 -3.94
N SER A 169 -3.63 13.28 -2.74
CA SER A 169 -3.10 14.62 -2.52
C SER A 169 -1.91 14.59 -1.56
N MET A 170 -1.12 15.65 -1.60
CA MET A 170 -0.05 15.90 -0.64
C MET A 170 -0.20 17.32 -0.10
N LYS A 171 -0.20 17.47 1.22
CA LYS A 171 -0.22 18.77 1.91
C LYS A 171 1.07 18.94 2.69
N LEU A 172 1.61 20.16 2.67
CA LEU A 172 2.80 20.54 3.44
C LEU A 172 2.37 21.50 4.53
N LEU A 173 2.74 21.20 5.78
CA LEU A 173 2.58 22.11 6.91
C LEU A 173 3.95 22.64 7.28
N TYR A 174 4.03 23.93 7.53
CA TYR A 174 5.29 24.60 7.83
C TYR A 174 5.40 25.03 9.29
N TYR A 175 6.63 25.27 9.73
CA TYR A 175 6.91 26.01 10.95
C TYR A 175 6.67 27.51 10.72
N GLU A 176 5.65 28.07 11.37
CA GLU A 176 5.21 29.47 11.18
C GLU A 176 6.36 30.49 11.29
N ASN A 177 7.30 30.27 12.21
CA ASN A 177 8.41 31.21 12.47
C ASN A 177 9.63 31.00 11.56
N ARG A 178 9.63 30.00 10.67
CA ARG A 178 10.79 29.67 9.83
C ARG A 178 10.61 30.02 8.36
N VAL A 179 9.37 30.23 7.91
CA VAL A 179 9.04 30.33 6.48
C VAL A 179 8.76 31.77 6.06
N PRO A 180 9.48 32.31 5.07
CA PRO A 180 9.17 33.62 4.49
C PRO A 180 7.74 33.63 3.88
N PRO A 181 6.98 34.74 4.01
CA PRO A 181 5.63 34.84 3.45
C PRO A 181 5.54 34.58 1.93
N GLU A 182 6.62 34.85 1.20
CA GLU A 182 6.75 34.66 -0.25
C GLU A 182 7.17 33.24 -0.67
N TYR A 183 7.46 32.36 0.29
CA TYR A 183 7.91 31.00 -0.01
C TYR A 183 6.75 30.15 -0.54
N GLU A 184 6.92 29.62 -1.75
CA GLU A 184 6.01 28.65 -2.35
C GLU A 184 6.83 27.54 -3.04
N PRO A 185 6.78 26.29 -2.54
CA PRO A 185 7.57 25.21 -3.13
C PRO A 185 7.02 24.79 -4.49
N GLN A 186 7.92 24.33 -5.36
CA GLN A 186 7.56 23.86 -6.68
C GLN A 186 6.54 22.72 -6.60
N HIS A 187 5.55 22.73 -7.49
CA HIS A 187 4.41 21.79 -7.57
C HIS A 187 3.39 21.90 -6.44
N PHE A 188 3.57 22.82 -5.50
CA PHE A 188 2.58 23.12 -4.48
C PHE A 188 1.95 24.48 -4.73
N ARG A 189 0.79 24.67 -4.11
CA ARG A 189 0.10 25.95 -4.04
C ARG A 189 -0.32 26.22 -2.61
N ASN A 190 -0.51 27.47 -2.27
CA ASN A 190 -1.15 27.83 -1.00
C ASN A 190 -2.51 27.12 -0.82
N ALA A 191 -2.75 26.64 0.40
CA ALA A 191 -4.01 26.00 0.77
C ALA A 191 -5.14 27.04 0.72
N VAL A 192 -6.27 26.68 0.14
CA VAL A 192 -7.45 27.54 0.12
C VAL A 192 -8.21 27.34 1.42
N VAL A 193 -8.54 28.44 2.10
CA VAL A 193 -9.43 28.46 3.27
C VAL A 193 -10.70 27.70 2.88
N ASN A 194 -11.02 26.58 3.56
CA ASN A 194 -12.08 25.58 3.29
C ASN A 194 -11.64 24.22 2.70
N GLU A 195 -10.35 23.93 2.55
CA GLU A 195 -9.86 22.55 2.29
C GLU A 195 -9.77 21.66 3.56
N ASP A 196 -10.22 22.18 4.70
CA ASP A 196 -10.30 21.45 5.96
C ASP A 196 -11.42 20.41 5.88
N GLN A 197 -10.99 19.16 5.89
CA GLN A 197 -11.81 18.00 5.58
C GLN A 197 -12.84 17.75 6.67
N LYS A 198 -14.03 17.35 6.22
CA LYS A 198 -15.04 16.78 7.10
C LYS A 198 -14.48 15.45 7.60
N VAL A 199 -14.13 15.40 8.87
CA VAL A 199 -13.58 14.18 9.47
C VAL A 199 -14.74 13.21 9.69
N GLU A 200 -14.84 12.20 8.83
CA GLU A 200 -15.66 11.01 9.08
C GLU A 200 -15.18 10.28 10.34
N THR A 201 -15.96 9.31 10.83
CA THR A 201 -15.57 8.42 11.94
C THR A 201 -14.23 7.77 11.63
N ILE A 202 -13.20 8.12 12.40
CA ILE A 202 -11.86 7.56 12.25
C ILE A 202 -11.81 6.22 12.98
N ASN A 203 -11.49 5.16 12.24
CA ASN A 203 -11.37 3.81 12.78
C ASN A 203 -9.94 3.52 13.24
N VAL A 204 -8.94 4.14 12.62
CA VAL A 204 -7.53 3.99 12.97
C VAL A 204 -6.91 5.37 13.12
N ASN A 205 -6.27 5.63 14.26
CA ASN A 205 -5.43 6.80 14.50
C ASN A 205 -4.22 6.32 15.31
N GLN A 206 -3.12 6.04 14.64
CA GLN A 206 -1.98 5.34 15.23
C GLN A 206 -0.65 5.98 14.80
N GLN A 207 0.20 6.25 15.79
CA GLN A 207 1.62 6.48 15.54
C GLN A 207 2.28 5.15 15.19
N VAL A 208 2.84 5.08 13.97
CA VAL A 208 3.53 3.91 13.46
C VAL A 208 4.88 3.77 14.12
N GLY A 209 5.64 4.85 14.18
CA GLY A 209 6.97 4.85 14.79
C GLY A 209 7.69 6.19 14.58
N SER A 210 8.91 6.27 15.12
CA SER A 210 9.78 7.44 14.98
C SER A 210 11.22 7.04 14.71
N LEU A 211 11.95 7.94 14.05
CA LEU A 211 13.34 7.80 13.63
C LEU A 211 14.13 8.99 14.16
N GLU A 212 15.15 8.72 14.99
CA GLU A 212 16.04 9.72 15.56
C GLU A 212 17.45 9.53 15.01
N THR A 213 17.96 10.55 14.34
CA THR A 213 19.29 10.49 13.71
C THR A 213 20.38 11.24 14.48
N GLY A 214 20.02 11.87 15.61
CA GLY A 214 20.86 12.78 16.36
C GLY A 214 20.91 14.22 15.82
N HIS A 215 20.44 14.45 14.59
CA HIS A 215 20.34 15.79 13.97
C HIS A 215 18.89 16.18 13.67
N HIS A 216 18.12 15.21 13.19
CA HIS A 216 16.72 15.37 12.82
C HIS A 216 15.89 14.19 13.34
N ASN A 217 14.62 14.48 13.59
CA ASN A 217 13.63 13.49 14.01
C ASN A 217 12.51 13.41 12.97
N LEU A 218 12.02 12.20 12.73
CA LEU A 218 10.85 11.92 11.90
C LEU A 218 9.89 11.01 12.67
N ALA A 219 8.61 11.37 12.72
CA ALA A 219 7.54 10.49 13.19
C ALA A 219 6.55 10.21 12.06
N VAL A 220 5.94 9.03 12.08
CA VAL A 220 4.93 8.62 11.10
C VAL A 220 3.64 8.30 11.81
N ASP A 221 2.56 8.97 11.43
CA ASP A 221 1.21 8.77 11.97
C ASP A 221 0.25 8.39 10.83
N VAL A 222 -0.68 7.47 11.11
CA VAL A 222 -1.68 7.00 10.15
C VAL A 222 -3.08 7.22 10.71
N ARG A 223 -3.91 7.90 9.92
CA ARG A 223 -5.34 8.05 10.19
C ARG A 223 -6.14 7.45 9.06
N SER A 224 -7.07 6.55 9.36
CA SER A 224 -7.89 5.88 8.36
C SER A 224 -9.32 5.65 8.82
N THR A 225 -10.27 5.77 7.90
CA THR A 225 -11.64 5.28 8.02
C THR A 225 -11.73 3.80 7.66
N CYS A 226 -10.68 3.21 7.05
CA CYS A 226 -10.58 1.76 6.91
C CYS A 226 -10.38 1.10 8.28
N TYR A 227 -11.03 -0.05 8.50
CA TYR A 227 -10.80 -0.88 9.68
C TYR A 227 -9.59 -1.81 9.46
N VAL A 228 -8.99 -2.29 10.56
CA VAL A 228 -7.95 -3.32 10.55
C VAL A 228 -8.59 -4.69 10.38
N ASP A 229 -8.19 -5.43 9.35
CA ASP A 229 -8.60 -6.83 9.16
C ASP A 229 -7.79 -7.74 10.09
N GLU A 230 -8.41 -8.18 11.19
CA GLU A 230 -7.78 -9.04 12.20
C GLU A 230 -7.28 -10.38 11.62
N SER A 231 -7.86 -10.84 10.51
CA SER A 231 -7.43 -12.07 9.83
C SER A 231 -6.04 -11.96 9.21
N ILE A 232 -5.57 -10.73 8.95
CA ILE A 232 -4.20 -10.43 8.52
C ILE A 232 -3.26 -10.36 9.75
N THR A 233 -3.76 -9.88 10.90
CA THR A 233 -2.95 -9.70 12.11
C THR A 233 -2.67 -10.99 12.91
N ASN A 234 -3.46 -12.05 12.74
CA ASN A 234 -3.28 -13.32 13.48
C ASN A 234 -2.12 -14.22 12.99
N CYS A 235 -1.32 -13.78 12.00
CA CYS A 235 -0.06 -14.45 11.64
C CYS A 235 1.12 -14.11 12.59
N LYS A 236 0.87 -13.37 13.68
CA LYS A 236 1.88 -12.92 14.66
C LYS A 236 2.66 -14.02 15.40
N THR A 237 2.30 -15.30 15.28
CA THR A 237 2.84 -16.35 16.19
C THR A 237 3.75 -17.39 15.51
N SER A 238 4.00 -17.34 14.21
CA SER A 238 4.98 -18.27 13.60
C SER A 238 6.33 -17.57 13.43
N ALA A 239 7.36 -18.08 14.10
CA ALA A 239 8.75 -17.62 14.08
C ALA A 239 9.43 -17.81 12.71
N ARG A 240 8.87 -17.24 11.64
CA ARG A 240 9.50 -17.14 10.33
C ARG A 240 9.70 -15.67 10.00
N THR A 241 10.92 -15.35 9.60
CA THR A 241 11.33 -14.05 9.05
C THR A 241 10.26 -13.56 8.08
N PHE A 242 9.65 -12.43 8.40
CA PHE A 242 8.59 -11.82 7.61
C PHE A 242 9.21 -11.29 6.30
N ASP A 243 9.33 -12.15 5.28
CA ASP A 243 9.77 -11.79 3.93
C ASP A 243 8.66 -10.97 3.26
N THR A 244 8.68 -9.69 3.57
CA THR A 244 7.63 -8.76 3.16
C THR A 244 7.87 -8.39 1.71
N LEU A 245 6.91 -8.62 0.83
CA LEU A 245 6.75 -8.06 -0.53
C LEU A 245 7.38 -8.75 -1.76
N THR A 246 8.26 -9.75 -1.64
CA THR A 246 8.76 -10.48 -2.82
C THR A 246 8.72 -11.99 -2.66
N ARG A 247 7.57 -12.60 -2.99
CA ARG A 247 7.55 -13.97 -3.50
C ARG A 247 6.50 -14.12 -4.60
N ARG A 248 6.73 -13.45 -5.74
CA ARG A 248 6.40 -14.13 -7.00
C ARG A 248 7.51 -15.18 -7.17
N PRO A 249 7.22 -16.49 -7.19
CA PRO A 249 8.04 -17.33 -8.04
C PRO A 249 7.94 -16.72 -9.43
N VAL A 250 9.08 -16.49 -10.07
CA VAL A 250 9.13 -16.22 -11.51
C VAL A 250 8.19 -17.24 -12.15
N MET A 251 7.04 -16.80 -12.67
CA MET A 251 6.27 -17.65 -13.57
C MET A 251 7.23 -17.88 -14.73
N SER A 252 7.84 -19.06 -14.75
CA SER A 252 8.55 -19.53 -15.91
C SER A 252 7.57 -19.40 -17.07
N TYR A 253 7.93 -18.64 -18.08
CA TYR A 253 7.33 -18.75 -19.40
C TYR A 253 7.75 -20.08 -20.01
N THR A 254 7.40 -21.18 -19.34
CA THR A 254 7.33 -22.49 -19.94
C THR A 254 5.86 -22.70 -20.25
N LYS A 255 5.56 -22.58 -21.55
CA LYS A 255 4.36 -23.18 -22.15
C LYS A 255 4.16 -24.55 -21.48
N PRO A 256 3.01 -24.84 -20.85
CA PRO A 256 2.86 -26.07 -20.08
C PRO A 256 3.25 -27.26 -20.94
N SER A 257 4.35 -27.91 -20.60
CA SER A 257 4.66 -29.24 -21.10
C SER A 257 3.53 -30.16 -20.65
N ALA A 258 2.96 -30.88 -21.62
CA ALA A 258 1.81 -31.76 -21.42
C ALA A 258 2.03 -32.69 -20.22
N PRO A 259 0.99 -32.94 -19.39
CA PRO A 259 1.09 -33.89 -18.31
C PRO A 259 1.41 -35.28 -18.87
N ASN A 260 2.45 -35.91 -18.32
CA ASN A 260 2.82 -37.28 -18.64
C ASN A 260 1.70 -38.23 -18.19
N SER A 261 1.29 -39.08 -19.14
CA SER A 261 0.27 -40.14 -19.06
C SER A 261 -1.19 -39.69 -18.89
N ALA A 262 -1.77 -39.21 -19.99
CA ALA A 262 -3.20 -39.41 -20.28
C ALA A 262 -3.34 -39.86 -21.74
N GLN A 263 -3.71 -41.13 -21.94
CA GLN A 263 -4.36 -41.54 -23.19
C GLN A 263 -5.66 -40.76 -23.34
N ARG A 264 -6.02 -40.42 -24.60
CA ARG A 264 -7.21 -39.62 -24.95
C ARG A 264 -8.44 -40.10 -24.16
N PRO A 265 -9.13 -39.24 -23.40
CA PRO A 265 -10.41 -39.60 -22.83
C PRO A 265 -11.40 -39.74 -23.98
N GLY A 266 -12.01 -40.92 -24.10
CA GLY A 266 -13.05 -41.20 -25.07
C GLY A 266 -14.23 -40.24 -24.89
N THR A 267 -14.91 -39.97 -26.01
CA THR A 267 -16.13 -39.16 -26.16
C THR A 267 -17.23 -39.47 -25.14
N ASP A 268 -17.18 -40.63 -24.49
CA ASP A 268 -18.16 -41.09 -23.51
C ASP A 268 -18.10 -40.32 -22.18
N ARG A 269 -16.92 -39.88 -21.72
CA ARG A 269 -16.81 -39.09 -20.47
C ARG A 269 -17.29 -37.65 -20.60
N ILE A 270 -17.21 -37.07 -21.80
CA ILE A 270 -17.78 -35.73 -22.08
C ILE A 270 -19.31 -35.79 -22.09
N ASN A 271 -19.89 -36.91 -22.54
CA ASN A 271 -21.33 -37.15 -22.55
C ASN A 271 -21.90 -37.49 -21.16
N GLU A 272 -21.08 -38.00 -20.23
CA GLU A 272 -21.45 -38.18 -18.81
C GLU A 272 -21.44 -36.84 -18.04
N ILE A 273 -20.41 -36.01 -18.23
CA ILE A 273 -20.31 -34.68 -17.60
C ILE A 273 -21.42 -33.74 -18.08
N GLY A 274 -21.83 -33.85 -19.35
CA GLY A 274 -22.99 -33.12 -19.87
C GLY A 274 -24.32 -33.53 -19.23
N ARG A 275 -24.48 -34.81 -18.89
CA ARG A 275 -25.70 -35.34 -18.27
C ARG A 275 -25.83 -34.97 -16.79
N GLU A 276 -24.74 -34.91 -16.04
CA GLU A 276 -24.75 -34.41 -14.65
C GLU A 276 -25.06 -32.91 -14.56
N LEU A 277 -24.64 -32.12 -15.56
CA LEU A 277 -24.92 -30.68 -15.62
C LEU A 277 -26.38 -30.38 -16.00
N ASP A 278 -26.97 -31.17 -16.93
CA ASP A 278 -28.38 -31.08 -17.32
C ASP A 278 -29.33 -31.48 -16.16
N ALA A 279 -28.93 -32.43 -15.31
CA ALA A 279 -29.74 -32.89 -14.18
C ALA A 279 -29.86 -31.84 -13.04
N ALA A 280 -28.89 -30.93 -12.91
CA ALA A 280 -28.85 -29.92 -11.84
C ALA A 280 -29.62 -28.62 -12.18
N LEU A 281 -30.05 -28.44 -13.43
CA LEU A 281 -30.63 -27.19 -13.96
C LEU A 281 -32.14 -26.96 -13.80
N PRO A 282 -33.04 -27.96 -13.59
CA PRO A 282 -34.48 -27.68 -13.51
C PRO A 282 -34.93 -26.86 -12.28
N GLN A 283 -34.06 -26.65 -11.29
CA GLN A 283 -34.42 -25.92 -10.06
C GLN A 283 -34.20 -24.40 -10.14
N LEU A 284 -33.75 -23.87 -11.28
CA LEU A 284 -33.34 -22.45 -11.39
C LEU A 284 -34.33 -21.53 -12.10
N TYR A 285 -35.47 -22.00 -12.61
CA TYR A 285 -36.37 -21.11 -13.38
C TYR A 285 -37.87 -21.41 -13.35
N ASN A 286 -38.42 -21.92 -12.25
CA ASN A 286 -39.87 -22.13 -12.15
C ASN A 286 -40.54 -21.33 -11.03
N ARG A 287 -40.68 -20.01 -11.23
CA ARG A 287 -41.81 -19.23 -10.69
C ARG A 287 -42.03 -17.94 -11.47
N ASN A 288 -42.73 -18.04 -12.61
CA ASN A 288 -43.91 -17.23 -12.97
C ASN A 288 -44.11 -17.15 -14.50
N GLY A 289 -45.21 -17.74 -14.98
CA GLY A 289 -46.19 -17.05 -15.81
C GLY A 289 -45.98 -16.96 -17.33
N SER A 290 -46.55 -17.94 -18.03
CA SER A 290 -47.40 -17.79 -19.24
C SER A 290 -46.90 -16.96 -20.44
N ASN A 291 -46.49 -17.67 -21.51
CA ASN A 291 -47.27 -17.85 -22.75
C ASN A 291 -46.37 -18.01 -23.99
N ASN A 292 -46.48 -19.19 -24.59
CA ASN A 292 -46.33 -19.54 -26.00
C ASN A 292 -45.47 -18.63 -26.90
N THR A 293 -44.25 -19.07 -27.12
CA THR A 293 -43.74 -19.43 -28.45
C THR A 293 -42.42 -20.17 -28.23
N THR A 294 -42.22 -21.30 -28.89
CA THR A 294 -40.93 -22.00 -28.89
C THR A 294 -39.91 -21.16 -29.68
N PRO A 295 -38.72 -20.89 -29.12
CA PRO A 295 -37.53 -20.99 -29.94
C PRO A 295 -36.43 -21.80 -29.26
N LYS A 296 -35.86 -22.70 -30.06
CA LYS A 296 -34.51 -23.31 -29.99
C LYS A 296 -33.69 -22.95 -28.74
N ILE A 297 -33.38 -23.98 -27.96
CA ILE A 297 -32.39 -23.98 -26.87
C ILE A 297 -31.09 -23.41 -27.46
N ALA A 298 -30.84 -22.13 -27.19
CA ALA A 298 -29.60 -21.49 -27.53
C ALA A 298 -28.51 -22.20 -26.72
N THR A 299 -27.58 -22.84 -27.42
CA THR A 299 -26.31 -23.30 -26.89
C THR A 299 -25.70 -22.13 -26.12
N VAL A 300 -25.83 -22.13 -24.79
CA VAL A 300 -25.22 -21.11 -23.93
C VAL A 300 -23.74 -21.16 -24.25
N ASN A 301 -23.28 -20.07 -24.85
CA ASN A 301 -22.21 -20.09 -25.83
C ASN A 301 -20.90 -20.43 -25.10
N ARG A 302 -20.42 -21.67 -25.22
CA ARG A 302 -19.16 -22.15 -24.62
C ARG A 302 -18.00 -21.19 -24.87
N ASN A 303 -18.02 -20.53 -26.02
CA ASN A 303 -17.05 -19.52 -26.43
C ASN A 303 -17.14 -18.23 -25.60
N ALA A 304 -18.34 -17.82 -25.18
CA ALA A 304 -18.53 -16.64 -24.33
C ALA A 304 -17.96 -16.85 -22.91
N ILE A 305 -18.06 -18.06 -22.36
CA ILE A 305 -17.46 -18.39 -21.05
C ILE A 305 -15.92 -18.36 -21.13
N LEU A 306 -15.34 -18.90 -22.21
CA LEU A 306 -13.89 -18.85 -22.42
C LEU A 306 -13.38 -17.42 -22.63
N ASP A 307 -14.13 -16.58 -23.35
CA ASP A 307 -13.79 -15.17 -23.54
C ASP A 307 -13.82 -14.38 -22.22
N LEU A 308 -14.83 -14.62 -21.37
CA LEU A 308 -14.91 -14.03 -20.03
C LEU A 308 -13.75 -14.46 -19.12
N LEU A 309 -13.35 -15.73 -19.17
CA LEU A 309 -12.19 -16.24 -18.42
C LEU A 309 -10.89 -15.55 -18.86
N LYS A 310 -10.69 -15.40 -20.17
CA LYS A 310 -9.51 -14.74 -20.72
C LYS A 310 -9.44 -13.26 -20.34
N LYS A 311 -10.54 -12.52 -20.55
CA LYS A 311 -10.61 -11.09 -20.19
C LYS A 311 -10.47 -10.86 -18.69
N GLY A 312 -11.10 -11.71 -17.88
CA GLY A 312 -10.94 -11.69 -16.42
C GLY A 312 -9.49 -11.90 -16.00
N TYR A 313 -8.77 -12.81 -16.67
CA TYR A 313 -7.34 -13.05 -16.41
C TYR A 313 -6.45 -11.87 -16.83
N GLU A 314 -6.71 -11.26 -17.99
CA GLU A 314 -5.98 -10.06 -18.43
C GLU A 314 -6.16 -8.90 -17.44
N MET A 315 -7.37 -8.72 -16.90
CA MET A 315 -7.62 -7.77 -15.82
C MET A 315 -6.84 -8.12 -14.54
N ALA A 316 -6.68 -9.41 -14.24
CA ALA A 316 -5.96 -9.88 -13.05
C ALA A 316 -4.47 -9.55 -13.13
N LEU A 317 -3.88 -9.60 -14.32
CA LEU A 317 -2.47 -9.26 -14.53
C LEU A 317 -2.15 -7.79 -14.24
N GLN A 318 -3.15 -6.91 -14.31
CA GLN A 318 -2.99 -5.47 -14.13
C GLN A 318 -3.32 -4.99 -12.70
N LYS A 319 -3.91 -5.86 -11.87
CA LYS A 319 -4.41 -5.50 -10.53
C LYS A 319 -3.80 -6.39 -9.47
N LYS A 320 -3.54 -5.84 -8.29
CA LYS A 320 -3.00 -6.58 -7.13
C LYS A 320 -3.96 -7.63 -6.57
N TYR A 321 -5.25 -7.38 -6.68
CA TYR A 321 -6.33 -8.31 -6.36
C TYR A 321 -7.51 -8.04 -7.30
N ILE A 322 -8.36 -9.05 -7.50
CA ILE A 322 -9.62 -8.93 -8.22
C ILE A 322 -10.78 -9.05 -7.22
N SER A 323 -11.66 -8.06 -7.19
CA SER A 323 -12.95 -8.14 -6.48
C SER A 323 -14.09 -8.46 -7.45
N LYS A 324 -15.26 -8.83 -6.91
CA LYS A 324 -16.47 -9.07 -7.72
C LYS A 324 -16.88 -7.82 -8.47
N GLU A 325 -16.85 -6.69 -7.78
CA GLU A 325 -17.21 -5.36 -8.28
C GLU A 325 -16.29 -4.97 -9.44
N CYS A 326 -14.98 -5.23 -9.31
CA CYS A 326 -14.02 -4.97 -10.36
C CYS A 326 -14.37 -5.72 -11.67
N LEU A 327 -14.77 -6.99 -11.58
CA LEU A 327 -15.15 -7.76 -12.77
C LEU A 327 -16.52 -7.34 -13.32
N VAL A 328 -17.48 -7.00 -12.45
CA VAL A 328 -18.78 -6.45 -12.85
C VAL A 328 -18.59 -5.20 -13.70
N VAL A 329 -17.81 -4.24 -13.20
CA VAL A 329 -17.54 -2.97 -13.88
C VAL A 329 -16.69 -3.19 -15.14
N GLY A 330 -15.58 -3.93 -15.03
CA GLY A 330 -14.62 -4.06 -16.12
C GLY A 330 -15.06 -4.98 -17.26
N LEU A 331 -15.91 -5.97 -17.00
CA LEU A 331 -16.44 -6.89 -18.02
C LEU A 331 -17.90 -6.61 -18.39
N GLY A 332 -18.59 -5.70 -17.70
CA GLY A 332 -19.99 -5.40 -17.94
C GLY A 332 -20.92 -6.59 -17.63
N ILE A 333 -20.58 -7.39 -16.62
CA ILE A 333 -21.31 -8.60 -16.23
C ILE A 333 -22.08 -8.40 -14.92
N ASP A 334 -23.11 -9.20 -14.67
CA ASP A 334 -23.83 -9.17 -13.40
C ASP A 334 -23.04 -9.81 -12.24
N THR A 335 -23.44 -9.50 -11.01
CA THR A 335 -22.78 -9.94 -9.78
C THR A 335 -22.76 -11.48 -9.60
N ASN A 336 -23.75 -12.18 -10.14
CA ASN A 336 -23.84 -13.64 -10.05
C ASN A 336 -22.86 -14.30 -11.03
N VAL A 337 -22.77 -13.76 -12.24
CA VAL A 337 -21.79 -14.17 -13.25
C VAL A 337 -20.38 -13.84 -12.78
N SER A 338 -20.14 -12.67 -12.18
CA SER A 338 -18.84 -12.31 -11.58
C SER A 338 -18.42 -13.29 -10.48
N THR A 339 -19.35 -13.67 -9.58
CA THR A 339 -19.08 -14.66 -8.53
C THR A 339 -18.70 -16.03 -9.11
N SER A 340 -19.42 -16.46 -10.14
CA SER A 340 -19.18 -17.74 -10.83
C SER A 340 -17.87 -17.72 -11.63
N LEU A 341 -17.56 -16.59 -12.26
CA LEU A 341 -16.35 -16.37 -13.04
C LEU A 341 -15.12 -16.46 -12.14
N ILE A 342 -15.11 -15.78 -11.00
CA ILE A 342 -14.02 -15.87 -10.01
C ILE A 342 -13.77 -17.31 -9.59
N LYS A 343 -14.84 -18.07 -9.27
CA LYS A 343 -14.72 -19.47 -8.86
C LYS A 343 -14.08 -20.32 -9.97
N LYS A 344 -14.50 -20.12 -11.22
CA LYS A 344 -13.93 -20.81 -12.39
C LYS A 344 -12.50 -20.39 -12.71
N MET A 345 -12.16 -19.12 -12.54
CA MET A 345 -10.79 -18.63 -12.73
C MET A 345 -9.84 -19.26 -11.69
N ILE A 346 -10.30 -19.47 -10.46
CA ILE A 346 -9.56 -20.23 -9.44
C ILE A 346 -9.46 -21.71 -9.83
N GLU A 347 -10.59 -22.35 -10.12
CA GLU A 347 -10.69 -23.78 -10.43
C GLU A 347 -9.79 -24.17 -11.61
N TYR A 348 -9.73 -23.32 -12.64
CA TYR A 348 -8.89 -23.53 -13.82
C TYR A 348 -7.47 -22.94 -13.70
N GLY A 349 -7.10 -22.40 -12.53
CA GLY A 349 -5.73 -21.94 -12.25
C GLY A 349 -5.31 -20.63 -12.92
N TYR A 350 -6.26 -19.82 -13.41
CA TYR A 350 -5.97 -18.48 -13.94
C TYR A 350 -5.57 -17.50 -12.82
N ILE A 351 -6.17 -17.63 -11.63
CA ILE A 351 -5.85 -16.80 -10.46
C ILE A 351 -5.81 -17.65 -9.19
N ASP A 352 -4.98 -17.25 -8.22
CA ASP A 352 -4.95 -17.90 -6.90
C ASP A 352 -6.12 -17.41 -6.02
N THR A 353 -6.64 -18.27 -5.14
CA THR A 353 -7.65 -17.88 -4.13
C THR A 353 -7.26 -16.65 -3.30
N ARG A 354 -5.96 -16.43 -3.07
CA ARG A 354 -5.39 -15.26 -2.39
C ARG A 354 -5.60 -13.96 -3.17
N PHE A 355 -5.68 -14.05 -4.50
CA PHE A 355 -5.84 -12.93 -5.42
C PHE A 355 -7.26 -12.34 -5.43
N VAL A 356 -8.23 -13.01 -4.77
CA VAL A 356 -9.66 -12.69 -4.84
C VAL A 356 -10.18 -11.87 -3.65
N LYS A 357 -9.52 -11.96 -2.49
CA LYS A 357 -10.11 -11.48 -1.23
C LYS A 357 -9.61 -10.11 -0.77
N GLY A 358 -8.82 -9.38 -1.55
CA GLY A 358 -8.07 -8.23 -1.02
C GLY A 358 -7.19 -8.61 0.17
N LYS A 359 -6.91 -9.91 0.33
CA LYS A 359 -6.03 -10.42 1.37
C LYS A 359 -4.63 -10.06 0.93
N GLY A 360 -4.06 -9.05 1.58
CA GLY A 360 -2.64 -8.77 1.52
C GLY A 360 -1.89 -10.09 1.67
N TYR A 361 -1.09 -10.38 0.64
CA TYR A 361 -0.02 -11.37 0.55
C TYR A 361 0.07 -12.41 1.68
N MET A 362 -0.26 -13.67 1.36
CA MET A 362 0.46 -14.84 1.90
C MET A 362 1.47 -15.32 0.87
#